data_AF-A0A7W7G5W9-F1
#
_entry.id   AF-A0A7W7G5W9-F1
#
_cell.length_a   1.000
_cell.length_b   1.000
_cell.length_c   1.000
_cell.angle_alpha   90.00
_cell.angle_beta   90.00
_cell.angle_gamma   90.00
#
_symmetry.space_group_name_H-M   'P 1'
#
loop_
_entity.id
_entity.type
_entity.pdbx_description
1 polymer ?
#
loop_
_entity_poly.entity_id
_entity_poly.type
_entity_poly.pdbx_seq_one_letter_code
_entity_poly.pdbx_strand_id
1 'polypeptide(L)'
;MSADDVWRIIRIGLVSLVLAAAVAGLALGDVWLWVAVEWSPPAYLSFYAPGGFDTPTTVALLVAAVVKAALLWLILRAPAPGPLDRRAQALRRLLYLAVAYALVLCYPIALLPDAVDAAFLLALWTAIDVLYLLVIRWRSRMLRAAAGAMFAVELAGMANELLDELDLPELGSGDILELGMMLGGVAATVITVVGQRRDGRWSRGTEAAGWSSAGVSALMIAVYVFFFPAIFSGSPAIPVLMDAVGLVSTVWIAATARELPAAGRPAELPPARRGSRAHTLQDARLKRFVIVGGYATRAQLTEIAQEAAGITARENFACCRTCS
;
A
#
# COMPACT_ATOMS: atom_id res chain seq x y z
N MET A 1 28.42 -17.85 13.56
CA MET A 1 27.74 -16.83 12.74
C MET A 1 26.44 -16.50 13.44
N SER A 2 26.17 -15.23 13.78
CA SER A 2 24.92 -14.87 14.45
C SER A 2 23.74 -14.95 13.47
N ALA A 3 22.51 -15.09 13.96
CA ALA A 3 21.32 -15.06 13.11
C ALA A 3 21.21 -13.73 12.34
N ASP A 4 21.70 -12.63 12.93
CA ASP A 4 21.75 -11.31 12.30
C ASP A 4 22.74 -11.26 11.12
N ASP A 5 23.88 -11.95 11.23
CA ASP A 5 24.87 -12.04 10.14
C ASP A 5 24.31 -12.82 8.96
N VAL A 6 23.69 -13.98 9.22
CA VAL A 6 23.02 -14.80 8.19
C VAL A 6 21.96 -13.96 7.46
N TRP A 7 21.13 -13.27 8.22
CA TRP A 7 20.04 -12.46 7.68
C TRP A 7 20.55 -11.28 6.84
N ARG A 8 21.63 -10.63 7.29
CA ARG A 8 22.29 -9.56 6.53
C ARG A 8 22.84 -10.08 5.21
N ILE A 9 23.44 -11.26 5.19
CA ILE A 9 23.97 -11.89 3.97
C ILE A 9 22.83 -12.19 2.99
N ILE A 10 21.73 -12.80 3.47
CA ILE A 10 20.55 -13.11 2.64
C ILE A 10 19.98 -11.83 2.03
N ARG A 11 19.79 -10.78 2.83
CA ARG A 11 19.25 -9.51 2.36
C ARG A 11 20.13 -8.87 1.28
N ILE A 12 21.44 -8.79 1.51
CA ILE A 12 22.38 -8.24 0.54
C ILE A 12 22.36 -9.09 -0.74
N GLY A 13 22.43 -10.42 -0.59
CA GLY A 13 22.43 -11.36 -1.70
C GLY A 13 21.18 -11.21 -2.59
N LEU A 14 19.99 -11.18 -2.01
CA LEU A 14 18.73 -11.04 -2.77
C LEU A 14 18.62 -9.68 -3.49
N VAL A 15 18.98 -8.59 -2.81
CA VAL A 15 18.93 -7.25 -3.41
C VAL A 15 19.95 -7.11 -4.53
N SER A 16 21.19 -7.59 -4.30
CA SER A 16 22.22 -7.62 -5.34
C SER A 16 21.84 -8.52 -6.51
N LEU A 17 21.16 -9.64 -6.26
CA LEU A 17 20.69 -10.55 -7.30
C LEU A 17 19.66 -9.87 -8.22
N VAL A 18 18.67 -9.18 -7.66
CA VAL A 18 17.64 -8.46 -8.45
C VAL A 18 18.30 -7.40 -9.34
N LEU A 19 19.20 -6.59 -8.78
CA LEU A 19 19.90 -5.56 -9.54
C LEU A 19 20.83 -6.14 -10.61
N ALA A 20 21.59 -7.18 -10.27
CA ALA A 20 22.47 -7.86 -11.21
C ALA A 20 21.69 -8.53 -12.33
N ALA A 21 20.55 -9.16 -12.02
CA ALA A 21 19.68 -9.79 -13.01
C ALA A 21 19.07 -8.74 -13.95
N ALA A 22 18.65 -7.57 -13.45
CA ALA A 22 18.17 -6.49 -14.31
C ALA A 22 19.26 -5.96 -15.25
N VAL A 23 20.49 -5.77 -14.76
CA VAL A 23 21.64 -5.34 -15.58
C VAL A 23 22.01 -6.42 -16.62
N ALA A 24 22.02 -7.69 -16.22
CA ALA A 24 22.25 -8.80 -17.14
C ALA A 24 21.13 -8.90 -18.19
N GLY A 25 19.88 -8.65 -17.79
CA GLY A 25 18.72 -8.60 -18.67
C GLY A 25 18.89 -7.59 -19.81
N LEU A 26 19.46 -6.41 -19.54
CA LEU A 26 19.78 -5.43 -20.60
C LEU A 26 20.76 -5.97 -21.65
N ALA A 27 21.69 -6.84 -21.25
CA ALA A 27 22.67 -7.42 -22.17
C ALA A 27 22.14 -8.66 -22.89
N LEU A 28 21.27 -9.44 -22.23
CA LEU A 28 20.75 -10.72 -22.72
C LEU A 28 19.42 -10.57 -23.49
N GLY A 29 18.75 -9.43 -23.38
CA GLY A 29 17.52 -9.09 -24.10
C GLY A 29 16.26 -9.02 -23.23
N ASP A 30 15.19 -8.50 -23.83
CA ASP A 30 13.91 -8.16 -23.18
C ASP A 30 13.34 -9.28 -22.30
N VAL A 31 13.41 -10.53 -22.77
CA VAL A 31 12.96 -11.71 -22.02
C VAL A 31 13.62 -11.82 -20.65
N TRP A 32 14.93 -11.62 -20.58
CA TRP A 32 15.66 -11.75 -19.33
C TRP A 32 15.47 -10.54 -18.42
N LEU A 33 15.29 -9.35 -19.01
CA LEU A 33 14.92 -8.16 -18.25
C LEU A 33 13.52 -8.32 -17.62
N TRP A 34 12.56 -8.85 -18.37
CA TRP A 34 11.21 -9.15 -17.87
C TRP A 34 11.26 -10.10 -16.68
N VAL A 35 11.89 -11.28 -16.85
CA VAL A 35 11.99 -12.29 -15.79
C VAL A 35 12.67 -11.73 -14.55
N ALA A 36 13.72 -10.93 -14.72
CA ALA A 36 14.47 -10.34 -13.61
C ALA A 36 13.64 -9.36 -12.77
N VAL A 37 12.76 -8.59 -13.41
CA VAL A 37 12.02 -7.51 -12.77
C VAL A 37 10.63 -7.97 -12.33
N GLU A 38 9.87 -8.60 -13.22
CA GLU A 38 8.49 -9.04 -12.99
C GLU A 38 8.41 -10.41 -12.30
N TRP A 39 9.54 -11.08 -12.10
CA TRP A 39 9.65 -12.41 -11.49
C TRP A 39 8.77 -13.48 -12.14
N SER A 40 8.25 -13.21 -13.34
CA SER A 40 7.29 -14.04 -14.04
C SER A 40 7.92 -14.84 -15.17
N PRO A 41 7.31 -15.97 -15.56
CA PRO A 41 7.81 -16.79 -16.65
C PRO A 41 7.92 -16.03 -17.98
N PRO A 42 8.93 -16.33 -18.82
CA PRO A 42 9.08 -15.75 -20.16
C PRO A 42 7.83 -15.79 -21.03
N ALA A 43 6.96 -16.80 -20.85
CA ALA A 43 5.74 -16.96 -21.62
C ALA A 43 4.79 -15.76 -21.50
N TYR A 44 4.75 -15.10 -20.34
CA TYR A 44 3.89 -13.92 -20.12
C TYR A 44 4.34 -12.72 -20.96
N LEU A 45 5.65 -12.59 -21.24
CA LEU A 45 6.15 -11.52 -22.10
C LEU A 45 5.46 -11.54 -23.47
N SER A 46 5.30 -12.72 -24.07
CA SER A 46 4.75 -12.87 -25.42
C SER A 46 3.32 -12.37 -25.55
N PHE A 47 2.58 -12.38 -24.43
CA PHE A 47 1.22 -11.85 -24.35
C PHE A 47 1.22 -10.32 -24.29
N TYR A 48 2.09 -9.73 -23.49
CA TYR A 48 2.11 -8.27 -23.26
C TYR A 48 2.89 -7.48 -24.32
N ALA A 49 3.93 -8.08 -24.89
CA ALA A 49 4.85 -7.40 -25.81
C ALA A 49 5.35 -8.36 -26.91
N PRO A 50 4.47 -8.82 -27.81
CA PRO A 50 4.85 -9.77 -28.87
C PRO A 50 5.94 -9.23 -29.82
N GLY A 51 6.10 -7.90 -29.90
CA GLY A 51 7.14 -7.22 -30.69
C GLY A 51 8.40 -6.82 -29.92
N GLY A 52 8.55 -7.21 -28.65
CA GLY A 52 9.61 -6.72 -27.76
C GLY A 52 9.25 -5.40 -27.05
N PHE A 53 10.17 -4.86 -26.28
CA PHE A 53 9.96 -3.66 -25.47
C PHE A 53 10.25 -2.37 -26.23
N ASP A 54 9.33 -1.41 -26.12
CA ASP A 54 9.60 -0.04 -26.48
C ASP A 54 10.46 0.64 -25.39
N THR A 55 11.11 1.76 -25.75
CA THR A 55 11.93 2.55 -24.84
C THR A 55 11.26 2.86 -23.49
N PRO A 56 9.99 3.31 -23.43
CA PRO A 56 9.35 3.59 -22.14
C PRO A 56 9.15 2.33 -21.28
N THR A 57 8.85 1.17 -21.87
CA THR A 57 8.75 -0.09 -21.11
C THR A 57 10.11 -0.49 -20.52
N THR A 58 11.19 -0.41 -21.30
CA THR A 58 12.53 -0.71 -20.80
C THR A 58 12.92 0.21 -19.64
N VAL A 59 12.62 1.52 -19.76
CA VAL A 59 12.85 2.48 -18.66
C VAL A 59 11.99 2.14 -17.45
N ALA A 60 10.72 1.80 -17.63
CA ALA A 60 9.81 1.41 -16.55
C ALA A 60 10.33 0.17 -15.80
N LEU A 61 10.79 -0.85 -16.51
CA LEU A 61 11.38 -2.06 -15.92
C LEU A 61 12.63 -1.75 -15.11
N LEU A 62 13.51 -0.87 -15.58
CA LEU A 62 14.71 -0.47 -14.83
C LEU A 62 14.37 0.30 -13.55
N VAL A 63 13.40 1.22 -13.64
CA VAL A 63 12.90 1.94 -12.46
C VAL A 63 12.25 0.96 -11.48
N ALA A 64 11.41 0.04 -11.98
CA ALA A 64 10.78 -1.00 -11.19
C ALA A 64 11.82 -1.89 -10.50
N ALA A 65 12.90 -2.30 -11.18
CA ALA A 65 13.98 -3.08 -10.58
C ALA A 65 14.61 -2.38 -9.36
N VAL A 66 14.91 -1.08 -9.49
CA VAL A 66 15.51 -0.28 -8.40
C VAL A 66 14.51 -0.12 -7.25
N VAL A 67 13.24 0.17 -7.56
CA VAL A 67 12.18 0.30 -6.56
C VAL A 67 11.96 -1.03 -5.83
N LYS A 68 11.79 -2.14 -6.55
CA LYS A 68 11.64 -3.50 -5.99
C LYS A 68 12.85 -3.87 -5.12
N ALA A 69 14.07 -3.59 -5.55
CA ALA A 69 15.28 -3.81 -4.77
C ALA A 69 15.27 -3.01 -3.45
N ALA A 70 14.87 -1.73 -3.49
CA ALA A 70 14.74 -0.90 -2.29
C ALA A 70 13.63 -1.40 -1.36
N LEU A 71 12.47 -1.79 -1.89
CA LEU A 71 11.35 -2.32 -1.12
C LEU A 71 11.69 -3.69 -0.51
N LEU A 72 12.38 -4.57 -1.25
CA LEU A 72 12.89 -5.84 -0.73
C LEU A 72 13.87 -5.61 0.41
N TRP A 73 14.76 -4.62 0.32
CA TRP A 73 15.64 -4.25 1.43
C TRP A 73 14.85 -3.85 2.68
N LEU A 74 13.71 -3.18 2.51
CA LEU A 74 12.79 -2.83 3.59
C LEU A 74 12.00 -4.03 4.09
N ILE A 75 11.54 -4.94 3.24
CA ILE A 75 10.78 -6.15 3.61
C ILE A 75 11.68 -7.12 4.40
N LEU A 76 12.89 -7.34 3.93
CA LEU A 76 13.87 -8.25 4.50
C LEU A 76 14.63 -7.63 5.68
N ARG A 77 14.04 -6.74 6.47
CA ARG A 77 14.65 -6.34 7.75
C ARG A 77 14.42 -7.42 8.80
N ALA A 78 15.38 -7.58 9.72
CA ALA A 78 15.27 -8.59 10.76
C ALA A 78 14.05 -8.30 11.67
N PRO A 79 13.33 -9.34 12.12
CA PRO A 79 12.26 -9.17 13.11
C PRO A 79 12.78 -8.54 14.40
N ALA A 80 11.99 -7.67 15.03
CA ALA A 80 12.36 -7.16 16.35
C ALA A 80 12.37 -8.33 17.37
N PRO A 81 13.45 -8.49 18.15
CA PRO A 81 13.53 -9.52 19.16
C PRO A 81 12.60 -9.21 20.34
N GLY A 82 12.05 -10.25 20.96
CA GLY A 82 11.27 -10.12 22.19
C GLY A 82 10.21 -11.20 22.35
N PRO A 83 9.76 -11.47 23.59
CA PRO A 83 8.73 -12.45 23.87
C PRO A 83 7.39 -11.98 23.28
N LEU A 84 6.74 -12.79 22.44
CA LEU A 84 5.39 -12.51 21.96
C LEU A 84 4.37 -13.36 22.73
N ASP A 85 3.15 -12.84 22.90
CA ASP A 85 2.05 -13.69 23.30
C ASP A 85 1.65 -14.63 22.13
N ARG A 86 0.87 -15.68 22.43
CA ARG A 86 0.51 -16.69 21.41
C ARG A 86 -0.23 -16.08 20.21
N ARG A 87 -1.06 -15.06 20.45
CA ARG A 87 -1.87 -14.41 19.40
C ARG A 87 -1.02 -13.52 18.50
N ALA A 88 -0.14 -12.68 19.06
CA ALA A 88 0.79 -11.87 18.28
C ALA A 88 1.81 -12.75 17.55
N GLN A 89 2.22 -13.88 18.14
CA GLN A 89 3.08 -14.84 17.44
C GLN A 89 2.36 -15.47 16.23
N ALA A 90 1.10 -15.87 16.38
CA ALA A 90 0.30 -16.37 15.26
C ALA A 90 0.14 -15.31 14.17
N LEU A 91 -0.24 -14.07 14.54
CA LEU A 91 -0.37 -12.97 13.61
C LEU A 91 0.95 -12.67 12.89
N ARG A 92 2.07 -12.61 13.62
CA ARG A 92 3.40 -12.41 13.02
C ARG A 92 3.71 -13.46 11.96
N ARG A 93 3.42 -14.74 12.24
CA ARG A 93 3.64 -15.84 11.30
C ARG A 93 2.76 -15.71 10.06
N LEU A 94 1.46 -15.41 10.24
CA LEU A 94 0.54 -15.25 9.12
C LEU A 94 0.87 -14.03 8.25
N LEU A 95 1.30 -12.91 8.85
CA LEU A 95 1.77 -11.76 8.07
C LEU A 95 3.04 -12.08 7.28
N TYR A 96 3.98 -12.85 7.85
CA TYR A 96 5.14 -13.33 7.06
C TYR A 96 4.75 -14.35 5.99
N LEU A 97 3.72 -15.16 6.22
CA LEU A 97 3.17 -16.04 5.19
C LEU A 97 2.54 -15.22 4.06
N ALA A 98 1.80 -14.15 4.36
CA ALA A 98 1.27 -13.23 3.36
C ALA A 98 2.41 -12.52 2.58
N VAL A 99 3.48 -12.12 3.25
CA VAL A 99 4.69 -11.58 2.59
C VAL A 99 5.35 -12.62 1.69
N ALA A 100 5.48 -13.86 2.15
CA ALA A 100 6.07 -14.94 1.37
C ALA A 100 5.20 -15.29 0.15
N TYR A 101 3.89 -15.30 0.32
CA TYR A 101 2.91 -15.44 -0.75
C TYR A 101 3.12 -14.36 -1.81
N ALA A 102 3.09 -13.08 -1.42
CA ALA A 102 3.23 -11.95 -2.33
C ALA A 102 4.57 -11.91 -3.09
N LEU A 103 5.65 -12.47 -2.52
CA LEU A 103 6.98 -12.40 -3.14
C LEU A 103 7.36 -13.62 -3.96
N VAL A 104 6.92 -14.82 -3.56
CA VAL A 104 7.46 -16.07 -4.09
C VAL A 104 6.39 -17.12 -4.28
N LEU A 105 5.48 -17.28 -3.31
CA LEU A 105 4.52 -18.37 -3.30
C LEU A 105 3.38 -18.20 -4.32
N CYS A 106 3.16 -16.99 -4.83
CA CYS A 106 2.19 -16.73 -5.89
C CYS A 106 2.45 -17.59 -7.14
N TYR A 107 3.69 -17.74 -7.58
CA TYR A 107 4.01 -18.54 -8.79
C TYR A 107 3.71 -20.03 -8.68
N PRO A 108 4.18 -20.78 -7.65
CA PRO A 108 3.83 -22.18 -7.52
C PRO A 108 2.34 -22.39 -7.21
N ILE A 109 1.67 -21.43 -6.56
CA ILE A 109 0.23 -21.52 -6.30
C ILE A 109 -0.57 -21.28 -7.59
N ALA A 110 -0.11 -20.41 -8.50
CA ALA A 110 -0.70 -20.24 -9.82
C ALA A 110 -0.62 -21.49 -10.73
N LEU A 111 0.06 -22.56 -10.28
CA LEU A 111 0.02 -23.88 -10.95
C LEU A 111 -1.11 -24.77 -10.44
N LEU A 112 -1.76 -24.39 -9.34
CA LEU A 112 -2.93 -25.06 -8.79
C LEU A 112 -4.20 -24.49 -9.45
N PRO A 113 -5.35 -25.16 -9.34
CA PRO A 113 -6.62 -24.57 -9.76
C PRO A 113 -6.87 -23.25 -9.05
N ASP A 114 -7.42 -22.26 -9.76
CA ASP A 114 -7.64 -20.90 -9.27
C ASP A 114 -8.50 -20.88 -7.99
N ALA A 115 -9.50 -21.77 -7.89
CA ALA A 115 -10.29 -21.98 -6.68
C ALA A 115 -9.45 -22.34 -5.43
N VAL A 116 -8.32 -23.04 -5.58
CA VAL A 116 -7.42 -23.37 -4.47
C VAL A 116 -6.68 -22.13 -3.99
N ASP A 117 -6.25 -21.27 -4.91
CA ASP A 117 -5.60 -20.00 -4.58
C ASP A 117 -6.58 -19.07 -3.87
N ALA A 118 -7.77 -18.86 -4.45
CA ALA A 118 -8.84 -18.05 -3.86
C ALA A 118 -9.22 -18.55 -2.46
N ALA A 119 -9.38 -19.87 -2.28
CA ALA A 119 -9.67 -20.45 -0.96
C ALA A 119 -8.53 -20.26 0.04
N PHE A 120 -7.26 -20.39 -0.41
CA PHE A 120 -6.09 -20.16 0.43
C PHE A 120 -6.01 -18.70 0.89
N LEU A 121 -6.16 -17.75 -0.04
CA LEU A 121 -6.16 -16.31 0.24
C LEU A 121 -7.29 -15.93 1.19
N LEU A 122 -8.51 -16.39 0.94
CA LEU A 122 -9.66 -16.15 1.82
C LEU A 122 -9.38 -16.67 3.24
N ALA A 123 -8.86 -17.89 3.37
CA ALA A 123 -8.54 -18.47 4.67
C ALA A 123 -7.42 -17.70 5.39
N LEU A 124 -6.38 -17.31 4.66
CA LEU A 124 -5.25 -16.55 5.17
C LEU A 124 -5.68 -15.17 5.70
N TRP A 125 -6.41 -14.41 4.89
CA TRP A 125 -6.87 -13.07 5.25
C TRP A 125 -7.90 -13.10 6.36
N THR A 126 -8.83 -14.07 6.36
CA THR A 126 -9.78 -14.26 7.47
C THR A 126 -9.03 -14.44 8.81
N ALA A 127 -7.99 -15.27 8.83
CA ALA A 127 -7.21 -15.49 10.03
C ALA A 127 -6.43 -14.25 10.47
N ILE A 128 -5.88 -13.49 9.52
CA ILE A 128 -5.18 -12.22 9.76
C ILE A 128 -6.15 -11.18 10.37
N ASP A 129 -7.33 -10.99 9.79
CA ASP A 129 -8.30 -9.97 10.22
C ASP A 129 -8.85 -10.24 11.61
N VAL A 130 -9.21 -11.50 11.88
CA VAL A 130 -9.63 -11.93 13.22
C VAL A 130 -8.53 -11.65 14.23
N LEU A 131 -7.27 -11.96 13.89
CA LEU A 131 -6.15 -11.68 14.77
C LEU A 131 -5.84 -10.19 14.90
N TYR A 132 -6.03 -9.37 13.87
CA TYR A 132 -5.93 -7.91 13.98
C TYR A 132 -6.96 -7.36 14.97
N LEU A 133 -8.21 -7.82 14.90
CA LEU A 133 -9.25 -7.45 15.87
C LEU A 133 -8.89 -7.84 17.31
N LEU A 134 -8.13 -8.92 17.50
CA LEU A 134 -7.74 -9.45 18.81
C LEU A 134 -6.43 -8.85 19.36
N VAL A 135 -5.45 -8.58 18.49
CA VAL A 135 -4.10 -8.15 18.87
C VAL A 135 -3.99 -6.64 18.98
N ILE A 136 -4.65 -5.88 18.10
CA ILE A 136 -4.67 -4.42 18.15
C ILE A 136 -5.55 -3.99 19.33
N ARG A 137 -5.05 -3.08 20.18
CA ARG A 137 -5.81 -2.53 21.29
C ARG A 137 -6.71 -1.40 20.79
N TRP A 138 -7.90 -1.78 20.34
CA TRP A 138 -8.95 -0.84 19.96
C TRP A 138 -9.42 -0.03 21.16
N ARG A 139 -9.07 1.26 21.20
CA ARG A 139 -9.42 2.16 22.30
C ARG A 139 -10.94 2.39 22.44
N SER A 140 -11.71 2.25 21.36
CA SER A 140 -13.17 2.35 21.39
C SER A 140 -13.82 1.12 20.77
N ARG A 141 -14.97 0.73 21.33
CA ARG A 141 -15.80 -0.38 20.80
C ARG A 141 -16.30 -0.06 19.39
N MET A 142 -16.64 1.21 19.13
CA MET A 142 -17.05 1.67 17.81
C MET A 142 -15.96 1.49 16.76
N LEU A 143 -14.71 1.82 17.07
CA LEU A 143 -13.60 1.65 16.12
C LEU A 143 -13.35 0.16 15.83
N ARG A 144 -13.46 -0.69 16.85
CA ARG A 144 -13.37 -2.15 16.68
C ARG A 144 -14.51 -2.69 15.81
N ALA A 145 -15.73 -2.23 16.04
CA ALA A 145 -16.89 -2.63 15.24
C ALA A 145 -16.77 -2.17 13.79
N ALA A 146 -16.32 -0.93 13.57
CA ALA A 146 -16.04 -0.41 12.23
C ALA A 146 -14.95 -1.23 11.53
N ALA A 147 -13.87 -1.59 12.23
CA ALA A 147 -12.84 -2.47 11.68
C ALA A 147 -13.39 -3.84 11.30
N GLY A 148 -14.18 -4.45 12.19
CA GLY A 148 -14.83 -5.73 11.89
C GLY A 148 -15.78 -5.67 10.69
N ALA A 149 -16.51 -4.56 10.52
CA ALA A 149 -17.37 -4.36 9.36
C ALA A 149 -16.55 -4.20 8.07
N MET A 150 -15.46 -3.44 8.07
CA MET A 150 -14.61 -3.28 6.89
C MET A 150 -13.91 -4.59 6.49
N PHE A 151 -13.40 -5.35 7.46
CA PHE A 151 -12.84 -6.69 7.22
C PHE A 151 -13.91 -7.65 6.67
N ALA A 152 -15.14 -7.61 7.18
CA ALA A 152 -16.21 -8.44 6.64
C ALA A 152 -16.55 -8.09 5.18
N VAL A 153 -16.50 -6.80 4.79
CA VAL A 153 -16.70 -6.38 3.39
C VAL A 153 -15.57 -6.88 2.50
N GLU A 154 -14.32 -6.76 2.94
CA GLU A 154 -13.15 -7.28 2.21
C GLU A 154 -13.24 -8.80 2.01
N LEU A 155 -13.54 -9.56 3.09
CA LEU A 155 -13.68 -11.01 3.03
C LEU A 155 -14.90 -11.46 2.21
N ALA A 156 -15.99 -10.69 2.21
CA ALA A 156 -17.13 -10.96 1.34
C ALA A 156 -16.73 -10.87 -0.14
N GLY A 157 -15.79 -9.99 -0.47
CA GLY A 157 -15.26 -9.90 -1.82
C GLY A 157 -14.41 -11.10 -2.23
N MET A 158 -13.46 -11.48 -1.39
CA MET A 158 -12.66 -12.71 -1.60
C MET A 158 -13.53 -13.97 -1.64
N ALA A 159 -14.63 -13.99 -0.87
CA ALA A 159 -15.59 -15.09 -0.91
C ALA A 159 -16.39 -15.10 -2.22
N ASN A 160 -16.71 -13.94 -2.80
CA ASN A 160 -17.37 -13.85 -4.10
C ASN A 160 -16.46 -14.39 -5.22
N GLU A 161 -15.18 -14.01 -5.20
CA GLU A 161 -14.16 -14.53 -6.12
C GLU A 161 -14.06 -16.06 -6.02
N LEU A 162 -14.04 -16.63 -4.80
CA LEU A 162 -14.06 -18.08 -4.64
C LEU A 162 -15.34 -18.75 -5.17
N LEU A 163 -16.50 -18.10 -5.06
CA LEU A 163 -17.75 -18.63 -5.60
C LEU A 163 -17.74 -18.67 -7.12
N ASP A 164 -17.21 -17.62 -7.76
CA ASP A 164 -17.02 -17.54 -9.21
C ASP A 164 -16.10 -18.67 -9.70
N GLU A 165 -14.94 -18.85 -9.06
CA GLU A 165 -13.98 -19.92 -9.40
C GLU A 165 -14.51 -21.35 -9.17
N LEU A 166 -15.60 -21.51 -8.42
CA LEU A 166 -16.27 -22.79 -8.18
C LEU A 166 -17.52 -22.98 -9.05
N ASP A 167 -17.79 -22.09 -10.00
CA ASP A 167 -19.01 -22.04 -10.81
C ASP A 167 -20.29 -22.02 -9.94
N LEU A 168 -20.24 -21.38 -8.77
CA LEU A 168 -21.36 -21.25 -7.84
C LEU A 168 -22.07 -19.90 -7.98
N PRO A 169 -23.33 -19.77 -7.52
CA PRO A 169 -24.04 -18.50 -7.58
C PRO A 169 -23.30 -17.41 -6.78
N GLU A 170 -22.81 -16.40 -7.50
CA GLU A 170 -22.15 -15.23 -6.94
C GLU A 170 -23.09 -14.40 -6.04
N LEU A 171 -22.50 -13.63 -5.12
CA LEU A 171 -23.20 -12.66 -4.28
C LEU A 171 -23.70 -11.44 -5.09
N GLY A 172 -23.18 -11.26 -6.31
CA GLY A 172 -23.72 -10.37 -7.33
C GLY A 172 -22.73 -10.03 -8.44
N SER A 173 -23.14 -10.14 -9.69
CA SER A 173 -22.31 -9.79 -10.85
C SER A 173 -22.42 -8.28 -11.16
N GLY A 174 -21.34 -7.50 -11.00
CA GLY A 174 -21.29 -6.15 -11.58
C GLY A 174 -20.19 -5.24 -11.03
N ASP A 175 -19.80 -4.27 -11.86
CA ASP A 175 -18.77 -3.23 -11.60
C ASP A 175 -18.93 -2.52 -10.25
N ILE A 176 -20.16 -2.43 -9.73
CA ILE A 176 -20.47 -1.81 -8.43
C ILE A 176 -19.94 -2.67 -7.28
N LEU A 177 -20.08 -4.00 -7.36
CA LEU A 177 -19.55 -4.90 -6.35
C LEU A 177 -18.03 -4.86 -6.38
N GLU A 178 -17.42 -4.90 -7.56
CA GLU A 178 -15.96 -4.80 -7.75
C GLU A 178 -15.39 -3.51 -7.12
N LEU A 179 -16.00 -2.37 -7.44
CA LEU A 179 -15.60 -1.10 -6.84
C LEU A 179 -15.80 -1.10 -5.31
N GLY A 180 -16.90 -1.68 -4.82
CA GLY A 180 -17.19 -1.83 -3.41
C GLY A 180 -16.12 -2.66 -2.68
N MET A 181 -15.66 -3.75 -3.30
CA MET A 181 -14.59 -4.62 -2.78
C MET A 181 -13.26 -3.87 -2.71
N MET A 182 -12.88 -3.17 -3.79
CA MET A 182 -11.65 -2.36 -3.81
C MET A 182 -11.66 -1.27 -2.73
N LEU A 183 -12.79 -0.56 -2.57
CA LEU A 183 -12.96 0.45 -1.53
C LEU A 183 -12.94 -0.18 -0.12
N GLY A 184 -13.48 -1.39 0.02
CA GLY A 184 -13.43 -2.20 1.24
C GLY A 184 -11.99 -2.46 1.70
N GLY A 185 -11.12 -2.95 0.81
CA GLY A 185 -9.71 -3.19 1.11
C GLY A 185 -8.93 -1.90 1.49
N VAL A 186 -9.23 -0.78 0.83
CA VAL A 186 -8.66 0.54 1.22
C VAL A 186 -9.15 0.93 2.62
N ALA A 187 -10.44 0.80 2.90
CA ALA A 187 -11.01 1.13 4.19
C ALA A 187 -10.47 0.23 5.31
N ALA A 188 -10.29 -1.06 5.05
CA ALA A 188 -9.65 -2.04 5.94
C ALA A 188 -8.18 -1.68 6.24
N THR A 189 -7.43 -1.24 5.24
CA THR A 189 -6.06 -0.74 5.44
C THR A 189 -6.06 0.52 6.32
N VAL A 190 -6.89 1.51 5.97
CA VAL A 190 -6.98 2.77 6.73
C VAL A 190 -7.38 2.53 8.18
N ILE A 191 -8.41 1.72 8.44
CA ILE A 191 -8.88 1.46 9.81
C ILE A 191 -7.83 0.69 10.62
N THR A 192 -7.07 -0.21 9.99
CA THR A 192 -5.96 -0.94 10.61
C THR A 192 -4.84 0.02 11.01
N VAL A 193 -4.42 0.91 10.12
CA VAL A 193 -3.39 1.93 10.41
C VAL A 193 -3.83 2.88 11.52
N VAL A 194 -5.10 3.31 11.50
CA VAL A 194 -5.68 4.11 12.59
C VAL A 194 -5.67 3.33 13.91
N GLY A 195 -6.00 2.04 13.88
CA GLY A 195 -5.91 1.14 15.03
C GLY A 195 -4.49 1.04 15.58
N GLN A 196 -3.51 0.78 14.72
CA GLN A 196 -2.08 0.71 15.06
C GLN A 196 -1.59 2.02 15.70
N ARG A 197 -1.93 3.17 15.09
CA ARG A 197 -1.57 4.49 15.60
C ARG A 197 -2.18 4.81 16.96
N ARG A 198 -3.42 4.38 17.21
CA ARG A 198 -4.11 4.58 18.49
C ARG A 198 -3.56 3.68 19.59
N ASP A 199 -3.08 2.49 19.23
CA ASP A 199 -2.40 1.57 20.14
C ASP A 199 -1.01 2.10 20.53
N GLY A 200 -0.34 2.81 19.61
CA GLY A 200 0.93 3.51 19.87
C GLY A 200 2.14 2.58 20.04
N ARG A 201 1.98 1.28 19.75
CA ARG A 201 3.05 0.27 19.82
C ARG A 201 3.85 0.16 18.53
N TRP A 202 3.32 0.66 17.42
CA TRP A 202 3.99 0.67 16.11
C TRP A 202 4.81 1.94 15.92
N SER A 203 5.89 1.83 15.16
CA SER A 203 6.73 2.97 14.81
C SER A 203 6.04 3.86 13.80
N ARG A 204 6.46 5.12 13.75
CA ARG A 204 6.04 6.07 12.69
C ARG A 204 6.39 5.56 11.29
N GLY A 205 7.44 4.74 11.15
CA GLY A 205 7.82 4.14 9.87
C GLY A 205 6.79 3.13 9.38
N THR A 206 6.29 2.26 10.27
CA THR A 206 5.22 1.32 9.94
C THR A 206 3.91 2.03 9.64
N GLU A 207 3.57 3.05 10.43
CA GLU A 207 2.39 3.88 10.16
C GLU A 207 2.49 4.59 8.79
N ALA A 208 3.65 5.17 8.48
CA ALA A 208 3.89 5.81 7.18
C ALA A 208 3.77 4.81 6.03
N ALA A 209 4.35 3.62 6.16
CA ALA A 209 4.20 2.55 5.16
C ALA A 209 2.73 2.15 4.97
N GLY A 210 1.95 2.08 6.05
CA GLY A 210 0.51 1.78 5.97
C GLY A 210 -0.29 2.88 5.28
N TRP A 211 -0.02 4.15 5.56
CA TRP A 211 -0.64 5.26 4.84
C TRP A 211 -0.22 5.29 3.36
N SER A 212 1.04 4.99 3.06
CA SER A 212 1.51 4.83 1.68
C SER A 212 0.78 3.69 0.96
N SER A 213 0.58 2.54 1.62
CA SER A 213 -0.18 1.41 1.07
C SER A 213 -1.64 1.82 0.77
N ALA A 214 -2.33 2.48 1.70
CA ALA A 214 -3.67 3.00 1.45
C ALA A 214 -3.72 4.01 0.29
N GLY A 215 -2.73 4.90 0.19
CA GLY A 215 -2.61 5.87 -0.89
C GLY A 215 -2.35 5.23 -2.25
N VAL A 216 -1.50 4.20 -2.29
CA VAL A 216 -1.27 3.36 -3.47
C VAL A 216 -2.56 2.68 -3.89
N SER A 217 -3.27 2.02 -2.98
CA SER A 217 -4.53 1.35 -3.33
C SER A 217 -5.59 2.34 -3.82
N ALA A 218 -5.70 3.53 -3.21
CA ALA A 218 -6.58 4.58 -3.70
C ALA A 218 -6.18 5.10 -5.10
N LEU A 219 -4.88 5.23 -5.37
CA LEU A 219 -4.35 5.58 -6.69
C LEU A 219 -4.67 4.47 -7.71
N MET A 220 -4.53 3.20 -7.35
CA MET A 220 -4.85 2.05 -8.19
C MET A 220 -6.34 2.06 -8.57
N ILE A 221 -7.23 2.34 -7.62
CA ILE A 221 -8.67 2.51 -7.90
C ILE A 221 -8.91 3.66 -8.86
N ALA A 222 -8.27 4.81 -8.64
CA ALA A 222 -8.41 5.95 -9.55
C ALA A 222 -7.89 5.61 -10.95
N VAL A 223 -6.75 4.95 -11.06
CA VAL A 223 -6.19 4.48 -12.34
C VAL A 223 -7.14 3.52 -13.02
N TYR A 224 -7.67 2.53 -12.30
CA TYR A 224 -8.66 1.59 -12.82
C TYR A 224 -9.90 2.31 -13.33
N VAL A 225 -10.54 3.16 -12.52
CA VAL A 225 -11.80 3.85 -12.88
C VAL A 225 -11.63 4.85 -14.02
N PHE A 226 -10.55 5.63 -14.03
CA PHE A 226 -10.37 6.71 -15.01
C PHE A 226 -9.62 6.28 -16.27
N PHE A 227 -8.78 5.26 -16.19
CA PHE A 227 -7.86 4.87 -17.26
C PHE A 227 -8.05 3.43 -17.74
N PHE A 228 -9.14 2.74 -17.36
CA PHE A 228 -9.42 1.36 -17.82
C PHE A 228 -9.12 1.13 -19.33
N PRO A 229 -9.61 1.95 -20.28
CA PRO A 229 -9.34 1.72 -21.70
C PRO A 229 -7.86 1.96 -22.08
N ALA A 230 -7.17 2.83 -21.35
CA ALA A 230 -5.78 3.19 -21.62
C ALA A 230 -4.79 2.17 -21.01
N ILE A 231 -5.16 1.46 -19.94
CA ILE A 231 -4.33 0.39 -19.37
C ILE A 231 -4.19 -0.78 -20.36
N PHE A 232 -5.25 -1.05 -21.13
CA PHE A 232 -5.24 -2.05 -22.21
C PHE A 232 -4.75 -1.49 -23.56
N SER A 233 -4.24 -0.26 -23.63
CA SER A 233 -3.75 0.36 -24.87
C SER A 233 -2.46 -0.26 -25.44
N GLY A 234 -1.99 -1.36 -24.84
CA GLY A 234 -0.90 -2.20 -25.37
C GLY A 234 0.49 -1.92 -24.80
N SER A 235 0.66 -0.90 -23.96
CA SER A 235 1.96 -0.65 -23.30
C SER A 235 2.04 -1.36 -21.94
N PRO A 236 3.02 -2.26 -21.74
CA PRO A 236 3.24 -2.92 -20.44
C PRO A 236 3.90 -2.01 -19.39
N ALA A 237 4.26 -0.77 -19.73
CA ALA A 237 4.91 0.15 -18.79
C ALA A 237 4.04 0.44 -17.55
N ILE A 238 2.73 0.63 -17.74
CA ILE A 238 1.79 0.90 -16.65
C ILE A 238 1.67 -0.31 -15.70
N PRO A 239 1.37 -1.54 -16.16
CA PRO A 239 1.26 -2.69 -15.28
C PRO A 239 2.58 -3.01 -14.54
N VAL A 240 3.73 -2.85 -15.20
CA VAL A 240 5.06 -3.00 -14.55
C VAL A 240 5.23 -2.04 -13.38
N LEU A 241 4.84 -0.77 -13.56
CA LEU A 241 4.91 0.21 -12.47
C LEU A 241 3.89 -0.09 -11.37
N MET A 242 2.68 -0.55 -11.73
CA MET A 242 1.65 -0.93 -10.77
C MET A 242 2.10 -2.11 -9.90
N ASP A 243 2.75 -3.12 -10.49
CA ASP A 243 3.31 -4.26 -9.74
C ASP A 243 4.39 -3.82 -8.75
N ALA A 244 5.34 -3.00 -9.20
CA ALA A 244 6.39 -2.47 -8.34
C ALA A 244 5.84 -1.64 -7.17
N VAL A 245 4.79 -0.85 -7.42
CA VAL A 245 4.12 -0.03 -6.41
C VAL A 245 3.25 -0.88 -5.47
N GLY A 246 2.72 -2.01 -5.95
CA GLY A 246 1.99 -3.00 -5.13
C GLY A 246 2.82 -3.54 -3.96
N LEU A 247 4.14 -3.63 -4.10
CA LEU A 247 5.05 -4.04 -3.01
C LEU A 247 5.05 -3.08 -1.81
N VAL A 248 4.53 -1.86 -1.93
CA VAL A 248 4.37 -0.94 -0.79
C VAL A 248 3.46 -1.56 0.29
N SER A 249 2.39 -2.27 -0.12
CA SER A 249 1.54 -3.02 0.80
C SER A 249 2.32 -4.15 1.49
N THR A 250 3.16 -4.87 0.75
CA THR A 250 4.05 -5.91 1.30
C THR A 250 5.06 -5.34 2.31
N VAL A 251 5.61 -4.14 2.05
CA VAL A 251 6.48 -3.43 3.01
C VAL A 251 5.72 -3.13 4.31
N TRP A 252 4.49 -2.64 4.23
CA TRP A 252 3.67 -2.37 5.41
C TRP A 252 3.34 -3.65 6.19
N ILE A 253 2.96 -4.73 5.51
CA ILE A 253 2.69 -6.03 6.14
C ILE A 253 3.95 -6.55 6.85
N ALA A 254 5.10 -6.52 6.18
CA ALA A 254 6.38 -6.93 6.76
C ALA A 254 6.78 -6.05 7.95
N ALA A 255 6.61 -4.73 7.85
CA ALA A 255 6.88 -3.79 8.94
C ALA A 255 5.98 -4.04 10.16
N THR A 256 4.69 -4.25 9.92
CA THR A 256 3.71 -4.64 10.94
C THR A 256 4.11 -5.94 11.62
N ALA A 257 4.50 -6.96 10.86
CA ALA A 257 4.95 -8.25 11.39
C ALA A 257 6.20 -8.11 12.27
N ARG A 258 7.18 -7.31 11.82
CA ARG A 258 8.42 -7.05 12.57
C ARG A 258 8.17 -6.31 13.87
N GLU A 259 7.30 -5.32 13.88
CA GLU A 259 7.07 -4.45 15.03
C GLU A 259 5.95 -4.95 15.96
N LEU A 260 5.37 -6.12 15.68
CA LEU A 260 4.41 -6.75 16.58
C LEU A 260 4.98 -6.78 18.00
N PRO A 261 4.28 -6.16 18.97
CA PRO A 261 4.86 -5.82 20.25
C PRO A 261 5.09 -7.06 21.11
N ALA A 262 6.27 -7.11 21.71
CA ALA A 262 6.59 -8.08 22.74
C ALA A 262 5.68 -7.89 23.96
N ALA A 263 5.19 -9.00 24.52
CA ALA A 263 4.46 -9.04 25.76
C ALA A 263 5.27 -8.33 26.85
N GLY A 264 4.72 -7.23 27.38
CA GLY A 264 5.28 -6.53 28.53
C GLY A 264 5.91 -5.16 28.26
N ARG A 265 6.00 -4.66 27.01
CA ARG A 265 6.34 -3.23 26.81
C ARG A 265 5.12 -2.39 27.21
N PRO A 266 5.18 -1.61 28.31
CA PRO A 266 4.10 -0.67 28.61
C PRO A 266 3.98 0.26 27.42
N ALA A 267 2.75 0.54 26.97
CA ALA A 267 2.54 1.58 25.97
C ALA A 267 3.26 2.84 26.47
N GLU A 268 4.21 3.33 25.68
CA GLU A 268 4.99 4.50 26.04
C GLU A 268 3.98 5.62 26.24
N LEU A 269 3.78 6.04 27.49
CA LEU A 269 2.77 7.02 27.83
C LEU A 269 3.03 8.26 26.98
N PRO A 270 2.04 8.78 26.23
CA PRO A 270 2.24 9.95 25.40
C PRO A 270 2.84 11.08 26.27
N PRO A 271 3.76 11.90 25.74
CA PRO A 271 4.55 12.88 26.50
C PRO A 271 3.73 14.03 27.14
N ALA A 272 2.43 13.89 27.28
CA ALA A 272 1.50 14.94 27.69
C ALA A 272 1.33 15.10 29.21
N ARG A 273 2.04 14.35 30.08
CA ARG A 273 1.83 14.48 31.54
C ARG A 273 3.05 14.21 32.44
N ARG A 274 4.28 14.31 31.93
CA ARG A 274 5.46 14.47 32.81
C ARG A 274 5.76 15.95 32.97
N GLY A 275 5.28 16.53 34.07
CA GLY A 275 5.93 17.69 34.67
C GLY A 275 5.47 19.07 34.22
N SER A 276 4.16 19.36 34.26
CA SER A 276 3.65 20.73 34.39
C SER A 276 3.95 21.28 35.80
N ARG A 277 5.22 21.38 36.22
CA ARG A 277 5.56 22.01 37.52
C ARG A 277 6.97 22.62 37.64
N ALA A 278 7.71 22.84 36.55
CA ALA A 278 9.05 23.43 36.65
C ALA A 278 9.43 24.41 35.50
N HIS A 279 8.46 25.11 34.88
CA HIS A 279 8.77 26.12 33.85
C HIS A 279 7.92 27.39 33.93
N THR A 280 7.39 27.75 35.11
CA THR A 280 6.68 29.01 35.34
C THR A 280 7.56 30.27 35.33
N LEU A 281 8.81 30.20 34.86
CA LEU A 281 9.72 31.36 34.77
C LEU A 281 10.21 31.69 33.35
N GLN A 282 9.78 30.96 32.32
CA GLN A 282 10.25 31.19 30.94
C GLN A 282 9.15 31.54 29.93
N ASP A 283 7.90 31.61 30.39
CA ASP A 283 6.71 31.82 29.54
C ASP A 283 6.32 33.31 29.36
N ALA A 284 7.18 34.24 29.78
CA ALA A 284 6.99 35.68 29.61
C ALA A 284 7.77 36.28 28.42
N ARG A 285 8.54 35.48 27.65
CA ARG A 285 9.39 36.01 26.56
C ARG A 285 9.19 35.39 25.17
N LEU A 286 8.25 34.46 24.98
CA LEU A 286 7.95 33.86 23.67
C LEU A 286 6.49 34.02 23.20
N LYS A 287 5.77 35.03 23.72
CA LYS A 287 4.53 35.51 23.09
C LYS A 287 4.83 36.53 21.99
N ARG A 288 5.46 36.07 20.91
CA ARG A 288 5.50 36.73 19.59
C ARG A 288 6.08 35.71 18.62
N PHE A 289 5.22 34.85 18.09
CA PHE A 289 5.22 34.30 16.74
C PHE A 289 4.21 33.15 16.71
N VAL A 290 3.42 33.08 15.64
CA VAL A 290 2.48 32.01 15.27
C VAL A 290 1.03 32.16 15.77
N ILE A 291 0.23 32.86 14.96
CA ILE A 291 -1.21 32.70 14.71
C ILE A 291 -1.33 32.94 13.19
N VAL A 292 -1.97 32.18 12.31
CA VAL A 292 -2.79 30.96 12.34
C VAL A 292 -2.78 30.43 10.88
N GLY A 293 -2.50 29.14 10.68
CA GLY A 293 -2.66 28.46 9.39
C GLY A 293 -3.88 27.55 9.45
N GLY A 294 -5.07 28.15 9.38
CA GLY A 294 -6.35 27.47 9.25
C GLY A 294 -6.83 27.54 7.80
N TYR A 295 -7.17 26.39 7.22
CA TYR A 295 -7.68 26.26 5.86
C TYR A 295 -8.99 27.04 5.71
N ALA A 296 -8.95 28.08 4.86
CA ALA A 296 -10.13 28.80 4.38
C ALA A 296 -10.86 27.97 3.31
N THR A 297 -12.18 28.00 3.39
CA THR A 297 -13.12 27.35 2.46
C THR A 297 -13.08 27.97 1.07
N ARG A 298 -13.22 27.13 0.04
CA ARG A 298 -13.12 27.40 -1.42
C ARG A 298 -13.96 28.59 -1.95
N ALA A 299 -14.90 29.11 -1.17
CA ALA A 299 -15.74 30.26 -1.52
C ALA A 299 -15.08 31.64 -1.29
N GLN A 300 -14.02 31.74 -0.47
CA GLN A 300 -13.31 33.01 -0.21
C GLN A 300 -12.13 33.27 -1.16
N LEU A 301 -11.67 32.25 -1.90
CA LEU A 301 -10.54 32.37 -2.84
C LEU A 301 -10.93 33.00 -4.19
N THR A 302 -12.21 32.97 -4.55
CA THR A 302 -12.72 33.60 -5.78
C THR A 302 -12.88 35.11 -5.66
N GLU A 303 -13.14 35.61 -4.44
CA GLU A 303 -13.34 37.05 -4.19
C GLU A 303 -11.99 37.80 -4.17
N ILE A 304 -10.93 37.18 -3.61
CA ILE A 304 -9.57 37.74 -3.58
C ILE A 304 -8.91 37.72 -4.98
N ALA A 305 -9.25 36.74 -5.83
CA ALA A 305 -8.73 36.69 -7.21
C ALA A 305 -9.33 37.79 -8.10
N GLN A 306 -10.55 38.25 -7.82
CA GLN A 306 -11.19 39.35 -8.56
C GLN A 306 -10.72 40.73 -8.07
N GLU A 307 -10.32 40.84 -6.80
CA GLU A 307 -9.79 42.09 -6.23
C GLU A 307 -8.30 42.32 -6.56
N ALA A 308 -7.52 41.25 -6.71
CA ALA A 308 -6.10 41.32 -7.10
C ALA A 308 -5.87 41.62 -8.59
N ALA A 309 -6.89 41.42 -9.43
CA ALA A 309 -6.82 41.65 -10.88
C ALA A 309 -7.26 43.07 -11.28
N GLY A 310 -7.07 44.06 -10.40
CA GLY A 310 -7.50 45.47 -10.51
C GLY A 310 -7.23 46.16 -11.86
N ILE A 311 -8.03 45.79 -12.86
CA ILE A 311 -8.19 46.44 -14.15
C ILE A 311 -9.57 47.09 -14.09
N THR A 312 -9.59 48.33 -13.62
CA THR A 312 -10.72 49.23 -13.79
C THR A 312 -10.75 49.75 -15.23
N ALA A 313 -11.99 49.83 -15.71
CA ALA A 313 -12.48 50.77 -16.72
C ALA A 313 -12.28 50.42 -18.21
N ARG A 314 -13.46 50.14 -18.78
CA ARG A 314 -14.07 50.87 -19.90
C ARG A 314 -13.62 50.55 -21.32
N GLU A 315 -14.68 50.53 -22.14
CA GLU A 315 -14.71 50.79 -23.56
C GLU A 315 -14.36 49.62 -24.48
N ASN A 316 -15.43 49.10 -25.09
CA ASN A 316 -15.71 49.31 -26.51
C ASN A 316 -15.84 48.05 -27.39
N PHE A 317 -17.01 48.00 -28.02
CA PHE A 317 -17.38 47.36 -29.29
C PHE A 317 -17.43 45.83 -29.42
N ALA A 318 -18.67 45.34 -29.45
CA ALA A 318 -19.28 44.64 -30.59
C ALA A 318 -18.33 44.13 -31.69
N CYS A 319 -18.39 42.83 -32.04
CA CYS A 319 -18.95 42.34 -33.31
C CYS A 319 -18.74 40.80 -33.48
N CYS A 320 -19.64 40.19 -34.26
CA CYS A 320 -19.53 38.90 -34.98
C CYS A 320 -19.76 37.56 -34.26
N ARG A 321 -21.03 37.16 -34.17
CA ARG A 321 -21.49 35.78 -34.50
C ARG A 321 -22.64 35.88 -35.50
N THR A 322 -22.37 35.50 -36.75
CA THR A 322 -23.30 34.79 -37.66
C THR A 322 -22.57 34.45 -38.96
N CYS A 323 -22.37 33.15 -39.20
CA CYS A 323 -22.30 32.43 -40.49
C CYS A 323 -22.25 30.94 -40.06
N SER A 324 -23.33 30.17 -40.21
CA SER A 324 -23.69 29.40 -41.41
C SER A 324 -22.58 28.47 -41.86
#